data_AF-A0A972U3X9-F1
#
_entry.id   AF-A0A972U3X9-F1
#
_cell.length_a   1.000
_cell.length_b   1.000
_cell.length_c   1.000
_cell.angle_alpha   90.00
_cell.angle_beta   90.00
_cell.angle_gamma   90.00
#
_symmetry.space_group_name_H-M   'P 1'
#
loop_
_entity.id
_entity.type
_entity.pdbx_description
1 polymer ?
#
loop_
_entity_poly.entity_id
_entity_poly.type
_entity_poly.pdbx_seq_one_letter_code
_entity_poly.pdbx_strand_id
1 'polypeptide(L)' 'MTYADTWQNETEGQVSARQRSAEISSRTPSPTAVATLAVVVAATSAKAVVEVGTGSGLTGLSIIEGMAADGVLTTID' A
#
# COMPACT_ATOMS: atom_id res chain seq x y z
N MET A 1 16.23 -4.95 -5.94
CA MET A 1 15.46 -3.85 -6.55
C MET A 1 15.42 -4.13 -8.04
N THR A 2 14.24 -4.33 -8.60
CA THR A 2 14.03 -4.68 -10.01
C THR A 2 13.96 -3.40 -10.85
N TYR A 3 14.18 -3.48 -12.18
CA TYR A 3 14.07 -2.32 -13.08
C TYR A 3 12.76 -1.53 -12.87
N ALA A 4 11.62 -2.21 -12.68
CA ALA A 4 10.35 -1.52 -12.46
C ALA A 4 10.29 -0.70 -11.16
N ASP A 5 11.03 -1.09 -10.11
CA ASP A 5 11.02 -0.39 -8.82
C ASP A 5 11.67 1.00 -8.93
N THR A 6 12.57 1.22 -9.90
CA THR A 6 13.24 2.52 -10.10
C THR A 6 12.35 3.58 -10.75
N TRP A 7 11.17 3.18 -11.25
CA TRP A 7 10.22 4.04 -11.96
C TRP A 7 8.95 4.32 -11.17
N GLN A 8 8.87 3.89 -9.91
CA GLN A 8 7.70 4.14 -9.08
C GLN A 8 7.86 5.45 -8.31
N ASN A 9 6.79 6.24 -8.30
CA ASN A 9 6.69 7.43 -7.47
C ASN A 9 5.95 7.06 -6.19
N GLU A 10 6.56 7.36 -5.04
CA GLU A 10 5.91 7.22 -3.74
C GLU A 10 5.47 8.60 -3.22
N THR A 11 4.29 8.67 -2.64
CA THR A 11 3.83 9.84 -1.89
C THR A 11 4.68 10.03 -0.63
N GLU A 12 4.67 11.23 -0.04
CA GLU A 12 5.36 11.49 1.23
C GLU A 12 4.91 10.53 2.34
N GLY A 13 3.61 10.19 2.38
CA GLY A 13 3.06 9.21 3.31
C GLY A 13 3.63 7.81 3.10
N GLN A 14 3.76 7.36 1.84
CA GLN A 14 4.36 6.06 1.50
C GLN A 14 5.86 6.03 1.83
N VAL A 15 6.60 7.11 1.56
CA VAL A 15 8.02 7.22 1.95
C VAL A 15 8.18 7.11 3.46
N SER A 16 7.37 7.85 4.24
CA SER A 16 7.40 7.78 5.71
C SER A 16 7.01 6.40 6.25
N ALA A 17 5.99 5.75 5.68
CA ALA A 17 5.59 4.40 6.05
C ALA A 17 6.67 3.36 5.71
N ARG A 18 7.36 3.51 4.57
CA ARG A 18 8.48 2.64 4.19
C ARG A 18 9.65 2.80 5.15
N GLN A 19 10.00 4.02 5.55
CA GLN A 19 11.05 4.24 6.55
C GLN A 19 10.71 3.55 7.88
N ARG A 20 9.49 3.72 8.38
CA ARG A 20 9.01 3.06 9.61
C ARG A 20 8.97 1.53 9.52
N SER A 21 8.81 0.97 8.31
CA SER A 21 8.79 -0.49 8.14
C SER A 21 10.11 -1.16 8.56
N ALA A 22 11.23 -0.43 8.54
CA ALA A 22 12.52 -0.95 8.99
C ALA A 22 12.57 -1.22 10.51
N GLU A 23 11.66 -0.63 11.28
CA GLU A 23 11.59 -0.75 12.74
C GLU A 23 10.67 -1.91 13.19
N ILE A 24 9.99 -2.57 12.24
CA ILE A 24 9.00 -3.62 12.50
C ILE A 24 9.49 -4.93 11.86
N SER A 25 9.16 -6.08 12.46
CA SER A 25 9.56 -7.40 11.96
C SER A 25 8.82 -7.86 10.67
N SER A 26 8.01 -6.98 10.06
CA SER A 26 7.23 -7.28 8.86
C SER A 26 8.06 -7.13 7.59
N ARG A 27 7.79 -7.96 6.56
CA ARG A 27 8.39 -7.78 5.24
C ARG A 27 7.83 -6.53 4.55
N THR A 28 8.70 -5.61 4.16
CA THR A 28 8.32 -4.43 3.38
C THR A 28 8.09 -4.79 1.91
N PRO A 29 6.90 -4.51 1.34
CA PRO A 29 6.65 -4.70 -0.10
C PRO A 29 7.52 -3.78 -0.98
N SER A 30 7.84 -4.24 -2.19
CA SER A 30 8.59 -3.42 -3.15
C SER A 30 7.74 -2.23 -3.66
N PRO A 31 8.36 -1.14 -4.15
CA PRO A 31 7.61 -0.04 -4.74
C PRO A 31 6.65 -0.49 -5.85
N THR A 32 7.09 -1.40 -6.74
CA THR A 32 6.22 -1.92 -7.80
C THR A 32 5.05 -2.73 -7.25
N ALA A 33 5.25 -3.51 -6.19
CA ALA A 33 4.16 -4.25 -5.56
C ALA A 33 3.10 -3.32 -4.97
N VAL A 34 3.52 -2.23 -4.30
CA VAL A 34 2.63 -1.19 -3.77
C VAL A 34 1.85 -0.52 -4.91
N ALA A 35 2.52 -0.06 -5.96
CA ALA A 35 1.84 0.57 -7.11
C ALA A 35 0.86 -0.39 -7.81
N THR A 36 1.23 -1.67 -7.95
CA THR A 36 0.35 -2.68 -8.55
C THR A 36 -0.90 -2.92 -7.70
N LEU A 37 -0.78 -2.88 -6.37
CA LEU A 37 -1.90 -3.02 -5.46
C LEU A 37 -2.94 -1.89 -5.66
N ALA A 38 -2.49 -0.64 -5.76
CA ALA A 38 -3.37 0.50 -6.06
C ALA A 38 -4.16 0.27 -7.36
N VAL A 39 -3.49 -0.21 -8.41
CA VAL A 39 -4.13 -0.52 -9.71
C VAL A 39 -5.19 -1.61 -9.56
N VAL A 40 -4.89 -2.70 -8.84
CA VAL A 40 -5.85 -3.79 -8.63
C VAL A 40 -7.08 -3.30 -7.86
N VAL A 41 -6.88 -2.52 -6.80
CA VAL A 41 -7.97 -1.96 -6.01
C VAL A 41 -8.84 -1.04 -6.86
N ALA A 42 -8.21 -0.12 -7.62
CA ALA A 42 -8.91 0.80 -8.52
C ALA A 42 -9.70 0.07 -9.61
N ALA A 43 -9.13 -0.99 -10.20
CA ALA A 43 -9.79 -1.79 -11.24
C ALA A 43 -11.09 -2.45 -10.75
N THR A 44 -11.23 -2.66 -9.44
CA THR A 44 -12.44 -3.25 -8.84
C THR A 44 -13.45 -2.22 -8.35
N SER A 45 -13.10 -0.91 -8.35
CA SER A 45 -13.91 0.14 -7.70
C SER A 45 -14.26 -0.22 -6.25
N ALA A 46 -13.29 -0.77 -5.51
CA ALA A 46 -13.52 -1.34 -4.19
C ALA A 46 -14.09 -0.32 -3.19
N LYS A 47 -15.21 -0.69 -2.56
CA LYS A 47 -15.79 0.05 -1.42
C LYS A 47 -15.48 -0.58 -0.06
N ALA A 48 -15.10 -1.85 -0.03
CA ALA A 48 -14.74 -2.54 1.19
C ALA A 48 -13.50 -3.38 0.92
N VAL A 49 -12.42 -3.10 1.64
CA VAL A 49 -11.18 -3.88 1.57
C VAL A 49 -10.80 -4.31 2.97
N VAL A 50 -10.39 -5.56 3.11
CA VAL A 50 -9.81 -6.08 4.34
C VAL A 50 -8.32 -6.33 4.09
N GLU A 51 -7.48 -5.72 4.92
CA GLU A 51 -6.05 -5.96 4.96
C GLU A 51 -5.71 -6.77 6.20
N VAL A 52 -4.92 -7.84 6.03
CA VAL A 52 -4.41 -8.68 7.12
C VAL A 52 -2.90 -8.49 7.21
N GLY A 53 -2.43 -7.98 8.35
CA GLY A 53 -1.07 -7.51 8.58
C GLY A 53 -0.91 -6.04 8.21
N THR A 54 -1.29 -5.14 9.13
CA THR A 54 -1.20 -3.67 8.92
C THR A 54 0.25 -3.20 8.71
N GLY A 55 1.21 -3.83 9.41
CA GLY A 55 2.63 -3.44 9.36
C GLY A 55 2.84 -1.95 9.63
N SER A 56 3.59 -1.27 8.78
CA SER A 56 3.80 0.18 8.88
C SER A 56 2.70 1.03 8.21
N GLY A 57 1.66 0.40 7.67
CA GLY A 57 0.58 1.06 6.92
C GLY A 57 0.91 1.36 5.44
N LEU A 58 2.05 0.87 4.93
CA LEU A 58 2.49 1.16 3.55
C LEU A 58 1.50 0.66 2.49
N THR A 59 1.01 -0.57 2.65
CA THR A 59 0.00 -1.17 1.77
C THR A 59 -1.37 -0.55 1.98
N GLY A 60 -1.76 -0.25 3.22
CA GLY A 60 -3.00 0.48 3.53
C GLY A 60 -3.13 1.82 2.82
N LEU A 61 -2.05 2.61 2.73
CA LEU A 61 -2.04 3.88 1.98
C LEU A 61 -2.35 3.67 0.48
N SER A 62 -1.74 2.65 -0.13
CA SER A 62 -1.97 2.31 -1.54
C SER A 62 -3.37 1.76 -1.78
N ILE A 63 -3.92 0.99 -0.83
CA ILE A 63 -5.30 0.52 -0.90
C ILE A 63 -6.24 1.73 -0.90
N ILE A 64 -6.11 2.63 0.07
CA ILE A 64 -6.97 3.82 0.19
C ILE A 64 -6.89 4.69 -1.07
N GLU A 65 -5.70 4.86 -1.64
CA GLU A 65 -5.49 5.61 -2.90
C GLU A 65 -6.27 5.00 -4.09
N GLY A 66 -6.36 3.67 -4.17
CA GLY A 66 -7.08 2.97 -5.23
C GLY A 66 -8.59 2.79 -4.96
N MET A 67 -9.08 3.04 -3.75
CA MET A 67 -10.47 2.78 -3.40
C MET A 67 -11.45 3.81 -3.97
N ALA A 68 -12.72 3.45 -4.01
CA ALA A 68 -13.79 4.44 -4.20
C ALA A 68 -13.73 5.48 -3.07
N ALA A 69 -14.12 6.72 -3.37
CA ALA A 69 -14.05 7.84 -2.42
C ALA A 69 -14.85 7.62 -1.12
N ASP A 70 -15.90 6.79 -1.16
CA ASP A 70 -16.71 6.40 -0.01
C ASP A 70 -16.34 5.00 0.55
N GLY A 71 -15.17 4.49 0.18
CA GLY A 71 -14.69 3.18 0.58
C GLY A 71 -14.18 3.12 2.03
N VAL A 72 -14.29 1.94 2.64
CA VAL A 72 -13.73 1.63 3.95
C VAL A 72 -12.64 0.55 3.84
N LEU A 73 -11.44 0.87 4.33
CA LEU A 73 -10.38 -0.10 4.60
C LEU A 73 -10.49 -0.57 6.05
N THR A 74 -10.65 -1.87 6.26
CA THR A 74 -10.49 -2.52 7.57
C THR A 74 -9.14 -3.21 7.61
N THR A 75 -8.25 -2.79 8.50
CA THR A 75 -6.93 -3.40 8.67
C THR A 75 -6.84 -4.05 10.04
N ILE A 76 -6.19 -5.21 10.11
CA ILE A 76 -5.97 -5.99 11.33
C ILE A 76 -4.53 -6.51 11.36
N ASP A 77 -3.98 -6.67 12.57
CA ASP A 77 -2.69 -7.29 12.83
C ASP A 77 -2.84 -8.38 13.91
#